data_AF-A0A4Q9QE67-F1
#
_entry.id   AF-A0A4Q9QE67-F1
#
_cell.length_a   1.000
_cell.length_b   1.000
_cell.length_c   1.000
_cell.angle_alpha   90.00
_cell.angle_beta   90.00
_cell.angle_gamma   90.00
#
_symmetry.space_group_name_H-M   'P 1'
#
loop_
_entity.id
_entity.type
_entity.pdbx_description
1 polymer ?
#
loop_
_entity_poly.entity_id
_entity_poly.type
_entity_poly.pdbx_seq_one_letter_code
_entity_poly.pdbx_strand_id
1 'polypeptide(L)'
;MPSKLAFLQALIIELGLYTSMPSLPNSLRAAKAVLKSQVFLNVRDYLAVRQQGVDALREVMHPSRSALMREIRGGKKAPRKTVKDRGLDVLLVTCYR
;
A
#
# COMPACT_ATOMS: atom_id res chain seq x y z
N MET A 1 17.01 10.85 -4.13
CA MET A 1 15.82 10.14 -3.62
C MET A 1 14.73 10.23 -4.67
N PRO A 2 14.10 9.11 -5.11
CA PRO A 2 13.01 9.18 -6.07
C PRO A 2 11.91 10.11 -5.54
N SER A 3 11.26 10.86 -6.44
CA SER A 3 10.14 11.72 -6.05
C SER A 3 9.03 10.88 -5.41
N LYS A 4 8.30 11.43 -4.45
CA LYS A 4 7.21 10.70 -3.77
C LYS A 4 6.18 10.13 -4.76
N LEU A 5 6.03 10.75 -5.93
CA LEU A 5 5.20 10.25 -7.03
C LEU A 5 5.78 8.99 -7.67
N ALA A 6 7.07 9.01 -8.05
CA ALA A 6 7.75 7.86 -8.64
C ALA A 6 7.71 6.64 -7.71
N PHE A 7 7.80 6.85 -6.39
CA PHE A 7 7.62 5.78 -5.41
C PHE A 7 6.22 5.17 -5.45
N LEU A 8 5.16 5.99 -5.46
CA LEU A 8 3.79 5.47 -5.53
C LEU A 8 3.49 4.79 -6.86
N GLN A 9 4.04 5.32 -7.96
CA GLN A 9 3.96 4.70 -9.28
C GLN A 9 4.64 3.33 -9.30
N ALA A 10 5.86 3.22 -8.77
CA ALA A 10 6.55 1.95 -8.63
C ALA A 10 5.76 0.96 -7.77
N LEU A 11 5.14 1.43 -6.69
CA LEU A 11 4.32 0.62 -5.80
C LEU A 11 3.03 0.13 -6.47
N ILE A 12 2.41 0.95 -7.32
CA ILE A 12 1.24 0.56 -8.14
C ILE A 12 1.61 -0.56 -9.13
N ILE A 13 2.79 -0.47 -9.74
CA ILE A 13 3.33 -1.51 -10.64
C ILE A 13 3.68 -2.77 -9.84
N GLU A 14 4.37 -2.63 -8.69
CA GLU A 14 4.77 -3.71 -7.79
C GLU A 14 3.55 -4.50 -7.28
N LEU A 15 2.38 -3.85 -7.16
CA LEU A 15 1.13 -4.48 -6.74
C LEU A 15 0.30 -5.02 -7.92
N GLY A 16 0.77 -4.88 -9.16
CA GLY A 16 0.10 -5.38 -10.35
C GLY A 16 -1.23 -4.68 -10.68
N LEU A 17 -1.46 -3.46 -10.16
CA LEU A 17 -2.72 -2.73 -10.38
C LEU A 17 -2.80 -2.13 -11.79
N TYR A 18 -1.65 -1.80 -12.37
CA TYR A 18 -1.53 -1.27 -13.73
C TYR A 18 -0.30 -1.86 -14.41
N THR A 19 -0.47 -2.25 -15.68
CA THR A 19 0.57 -2.91 -16.48
C THR A 19 1.20 -1.99 -17.54
N SER A 20 0.69 -0.76 -17.73
CA SER A 20 1.19 0.15 -18.78
C SER A 20 1.28 1.63 -18.36
N MET A 21 2.34 2.30 -18.83
CA MET A 21 2.66 3.71 -18.53
C MET A 21 1.56 4.76 -18.79
N PRO A 22 0.73 4.71 -19.85
CA PRO A 22 -0.32 5.73 -20.06
C PRO A 22 -1.46 5.66 -19.02
N SER A 23 -1.57 4.53 -18.31
CA SER A 23 -2.57 4.33 -17.26
C SER A 23 -2.06 4.64 -15.85
N LEU A 24 -0.77 4.95 -15.72
CA LEU A 24 -0.16 5.26 -14.42
C LEU A 24 -0.54 6.67 -13.97
N PRO A 25 -0.97 6.86 -12.72
CA PRO A 25 -1.30 8.17 -12.21
C PRO A 25 -0.09 9.10 -12.24
N ASN A 26 -0.23 10.23 -12.92
CA ASN A 26 0.79 11.27 -13.09
C ASN A 26 0.81 12.31 -11.96
N SER A 27 -0.01 12.13 -10.92
CA SER A 27 -0.08 13.02 -9.77
C SER A 27 -0.13 12.24 -8.45
N LEU A 28 0.41 12.85 -7.40
CA LEU A 28 0.41 12.26 -6.05
C LEU A 28 -1.00 11.94 -5.56
N ARG A 29 -1.98 12.78 -5.92
CA ARG A 29 -3.38 12.62 -5.50
C ARG A 29 -4.01 11.42 -6.20
N ALA A 30 -3.80 11.29 -7.52
CA ALA A 30 -4.30 10.16 -8.29
C ALA A 30 -3.67 8.84 -7.83
N ALA A 31 -2.35 8.82 -7.60
CA ALA A 31 -1.64 7.62 -7.13
C ALA A 31 -2.14 7.17 -5.75
N LYS A 32 -2.35 8.12 -4.83
CA LYS A 32 -2.96 7.82 -3.53
C LYS A 32 -4.40 7.33 -3.64
N ALA A 33 -5.18 7.86 -4.57
CA ALA A 33 -6.57 7.46 -4.75
C ALA A 33 -6.66 5.99 -5.21
N VAL A 34 -5.86 5.60 -6.21
CA VAL A 34 -5.74 4.22 -6.70
C VAL A 34 -5.38 3.26 -5.55
N LEU A 35 -4.31 3.57 -4.83
CA LEU A 35 -3.84 2.70 -3.75
C LEU A 35 -4.88 2.55 -2.64
N LYS A 36 -5.55 3.64 -2.25
CA LYS A 36 -6.56 3.61 -1.19
C LYS A 36 -7.86 2.91 -1.60
N SER A 37 -8.19 2.86 -2.89
CA SER A 37 -9.42 2.22 -3.36
C SER A 37 -9.27 0.73 -3.60
N GLN A 38 -8.08 0.28 -3.99
CA GLN A 38 -7.84 -1.11 -4.40
C GLN A 38 -6.95 -1.91 -3.46
N VAL A 39 -6.12 -1.25 -2.63
CA VAL A 39 -5.12 -1.93 -1.81
C VAL A 39 -5.48 -1.80 -0.33
N PHE A 40 -5.93 -2.91 0.25
CA PHE A 40 -6.20 -3.02 1.68
C PHE A 40 -5.21 -3.98 2.31
N LEU A 41 -4.01 -3.48 2.64
CA LEU A 41 -2.91 -4.35 3.03
C LEU A 41 -2.20 -3.80 4.26
N ASN A 42 -1.91 -4.67 5.22
CA ASN A 42 -1.23 -4.29 6.45
C ASN A 42 0.27 -4.10 6.17
N VAL A 43 0.87 -3.00 6.64
CA VAL A 43 2.31 -2.74 6.41
C VAL A 43 3.21 -3.84 6.99
N ARG A 44 2.81 -4.52 8.07
CA ARG A 44 3.61 -5.65 8.58
C ARG A 44 3.62 -6.80 7.58
N ASP A 45 2.45 -7.16 7.07
CA ASP A 45 2.30 -8.25 6.12
C ASP A 45 2.95 -7.88 4.78
N TYR A 46 2.79 -6.63 4.32
CA TYR A 46 3.54 -6.08 3.17
C TYR A 46 5.03 -6.36 3.31
N LEU A 47 5.63 -5.93 4.42
CA LEU A 47 7.07 -6.06 4.62
C LEU A 47 7.52 -7.53 4.75
N ALA A 48 6.65 -8.40 5.27
CA ALA A 48 6.94 -9.82 5.42
C ALA A 48 6.96 -10.55 4.07
N VAL A 49 6.00 -10.24 3.18
CA VAL A 49 5.85 -10.94 1.90
C VAL A 49 6.40 -10.17 0.69
N ARG A 50 6.88 -8.93 0.86
CA ARG A 50 7.36 -8.08 -0.24
C ARG A 50 8.34 -8.78 -1.18
N GLN A 51 9.27 -9.55 -0.63
CA GLN A 51 10.30 -10.25 -1.41
C GLN A 51 9.80 -11.53 -2.10
N GLN A 52 8.59 -11.98 -1.77
CA GLN A 52 7.97 -13.20 -2.31
C GLN A 52 7.17 -12.93 -3.59
N GLY A 53 6.99 -11.67 -3.98
CA GLY A 53 6.35 -11.27 -5.22
C GLY A 53 4.86 -10.94 -5.09
N VAL A 54 4.23 -10.70 -6.24
CA VAL A 54 2.85 -10.19 -6.35
C VAL A 54 1.83 -11.19 -5.79
N ASP A 55 2.03 -12.48 -6.03
CA ASP A 55 1.05 -13.50 -5.63
C ASP A 55 0.95 -13.59 -4.09
N ALA A 56 2.09 -13.58 -3.40
CA ALA A 56 2.13 -13.54 -1.95
C ALA A 56 1.51 -12.25 -1.38
N LEU A 57 1.66 -11.13 -2.07
CA LEU A 57 1.01 -9.87 -1.70
C LEU A 57 -0.51 -9.92 -1.87
N ARG A 58 -1.02 -10.66 -2.87
CA ARG A 58 -2.46 -10.86 -3.07
C ARG A 58 -3.08 -11.73 -1.98
N GLU A 59 -2.37 -12.75 -1.52
CA GLU A 59 -2.80 -13.64 -0.42
C GLU A 59 -3.00 -12.90 0.91
N VAL A 60 -2.14 -11.93 1.22
CA VAL A 60 -2.25 -11.13 2.45
C VAL A 60 -3.14 -9.88 2.29
N MET A 61 -3.68 -9.64 1.09
CA MET A 61 -4.53 -8.49 0.84
C MET A 61 -5.92 -8.74 1.43
N HIS A 62 -6.40 -7.78 2.21
CA HIS A 62 -7.75 -7.87 2.75
C HIS A 62 -8.80 -7.58 1.69
N PRO A 63 -9.97 -8.22 1.75
CA PRO A 63 -11.06 -8.01 0.79
C PRO A 63 -11.70 -6.62 0.94
N SER A 64 -11.52 -5.95 2.09
CA SER A 64 -12.08 -4.62 2.33
C SER A 64 -11.29 -3.83 3.35
N ARG A 65 -11.49 -2.51 3.31
CA ARG A 65 -11.00 -1.57 4.33
C ARG A 65 -11.40 -1.99 5.75
N SER A 66 -12.62 -2.46 5.94
CA SER A 66 -13.14 -2.85 7.25
C SER A 66 -12.43 -4.09 7.80
N ALA A 67 -12.13 -5.07 6.95
CA ALA A 67 -11.36 -6.26 7.32
C ALA A 67 -9.93 -5.89 7.77
N LEU A 68 -9.25 -5.03 7.01
CA LEU A 68 -7.94 -4.49 7.39
C LEU A 68 -8.01 -3.75 8.74
N MET A 69 -9.01 -2.89 8.92
CA MET A 69 -9.17 -2.12 10.17
C MET A 69 -9.43 -3.02 11.38
N ARG A 70 -10.16 -4.13 11.21
CA ARG A 70 -10.38 -5.12 12.27
C ARG A 70 -9.06 -5.76 12.71
N GLU A 71 -8.21 -6.14 11.78
CA GLU A 71 -6.90 -6.74 12.09
C GLU A 71 -5.95 -5.75 12.77
N ILE A 72 -5.87 -4.51 12.27
CA ILE A 72 -5.07 -3.44 12.89
C ILE A 72 -5.56 -3.16 14.32
N ARG A 73 -6.88 -3.11 14.53
CA ARG A 73 -7.46 -2.94 15.88
C ARG A 73 -7.19 -4.15 16.78
N GLY A 74 -7.14 -5.35 16.22
CA GLY A 74 -6.79 -6.61 16.90
C GLY A 74 -5.33 -6.73 17.34
N GLY A 75 -4.48 -5.71 17.11
CA GLY A 75 -3.13 -5.63 17.67
C GLY A 75 -1.99 -5.84 16.66
N LYS A 76 -2.30 -6.19 15.40
CA LYS A 76 -1.31 -6.41 14.34
C LYS A 76 -0.81 -5.10 13.73
N LYS A 77 -0.47 -4.10 14.56
CA LYS A 77 -0.08 -2.74 14.13
C LYS A 77 1.40 -2.65 13.77
N ALA A 78 1.72 -1.97 12.66
CA ALA A 78 3.09 -1.59 12.33
C ALA A 78 3.53 -0.35 13.13
N PRO A 79 4.81 -0.25 13.56
CA PRO A 79 5.31 0.96 14.22
C PRO A 79 5.22 2.18 13.31
N ARG A 80 4.61 3.27 13.81
CA ARG A 80 4.37 4.50 13.04
C ARG A 80 5.66 5.14 12.49
N LYS A 81 6.76 5.02 13.23
CA LYS A 81 8.07 5.52 12.81
C LYS A 81 8.56 4.80 11.55
N THR A 82 8.55 3.45 11.57
CA THR A 82 8.91 2.60 10.43
C THR A 82 8.07 2.86 9.19
N VAL A 83 6.77 3.10 9.37
CA VAL A 83 5.84 3.44 8.27
C VAL A 83 6.25 4.76 7.60
N LYS A 84 6.51 5.80 8.40
CA LYS A 84 6.86 7.14 7.91
C LYS A 84 8.21 7.14 7.22
N ASP A 85 9.21 6.53 7.85
CA ASP A 85 10.58 6.48 7.33
C ASP A 85 10.65 5.75 5.98
N ARG A 86 9.74 4.78 5.76
CA ARG A 86 9.65 4.03 4.50
C ARG A 86 8.65 4.60 3.49
N GLY A 87 7.97 5.70 3.78
CA GLY A 87 6.98 6.31 2.87
C GLY A 87 5.75 5.43 2.61
N LEU A 88 5.45 4.48 3.50
CA LEU A 88 4.32 3.55 3.38
C LEU A 88 3.03 4.12 3.99
N ASP A 89 2.97 5.45 4.18
CA ASP A 89 1.79 6.18 4.69
C ASP A 89 0.56 6.04 3.76
N VAL A 90 0.78 5.60 2.52
CA VAL A 90 -0.25 5.45 1.49
C VAL A 90 -0.82 4.03 1.42
N LEU A 91 -0.02 3.01 1.77
CA LEU A 91 -0.48 1.62 1.90
C LEU A 91 -1.39 1.44 3.10
N LEU A 92 -1.11 2.19 4.18
CA LEU A 92 -2.10 2.39 5.21
C LEU A 92 -3.17 3.28 4.63
N VAL A 93 -4.30 2.66 4.30
CA VAL A 93 -5.59 3.33 4.44
C VAL A 93 -5.51 4.25 5.65
N THR A 94 -5.55 5.55 5.36
CA THR A 94 -5.40 6.63 6.32
C THR A 94 -6.26 6.38 7.56
N CYS A 95 -5.61 6.12 8.71
CA CYS A 95 -6.06 6.65 9.99
C CYS A 95 -5.49 8.06 10.11
N TYR A 96 -6.21 9.00 9.50
CA TYR A 96 -6.28 10.36 10.01
C TYR A 96 -7.75 10.61 10.34
N ARG A 97 -8.17 10.10 11.51
CA ARG A 97 -8.73 10.87 12.63
C ARG A 97 -8.94 9.91 13.79
#